data_AF-A0A2E1FSG1-F1
#
_entry.id   AF-A0A2E1FSG1-F1
#
_cell.length_a   1.000
_cell.length_b   1.000
_cell.length_c   1.000
_cell.angle_alpha   90.00
_cell.angle_beta   90.00
_cell.angle_gamma   90.00
#
_symmetry.space_group_name_H-M   'P 1'
#
loop_
_entity.id
_entity.type
_entity.pdbx_description
1 polymer ?
#
loop_
_entity_poly.entity_id
_entity_poly.type
_entity_poly.pdbx_seq_one_letter_code
_entity_poly.pdbx_strand_id
1 'polypeptide(L)'
;MKNARYIIWNAVILISILFSSSEILGQTDLELKQHLINGMSSFEDNMNEDAANSFSKGSTLENYEDIAAYNLGRSLMETEDLEGAASAFKQAIASSENNELISNAWYNSGNIALNSNDPSTAVEAYKSSLRLNPNFAHARHNLAIANKMLQQQEEEEKEQEQEGEDGQEGEDEQEGEDEQEGEDEQEGEDEQEGEDEQE
;
A
#
# COMPACT_ATOMS: atom_id res chain seq x y z
N MET A 1 5.39 -21.40 -68.23
CA MET A 1 5.99 -20.08 -67.94
C MET A 1 5.15 -19.16 -67.04
N LYS A 2 3.81 -19.16 -67.12
CA LYS A 2 2.95 -18.28 -66.28
C LYS A 2 3.03 -18.60 -64.78
N ASN A 3 3.11 -19.88 -64.41
CA ASN A 3 3.17 -20.32 -63.01
C ASN A 3 4.46 -19.89 -62.30
N ALA A 4 5.61 -19.91 -63.00
CA ALA A 4 6.89 -19.47 -62.43
C ALA A 4 6.90 -17.97 -62.12
N ARG A 5 6.32 -17.15 -63.00
CA ARG A 5 6.20 -15.69 -62.79
C ARG A 5 5.27 -15.38 -61.60
N TYR A 6 4.20 -16.14 -61.43
CA TYR A 6 3.26 -15.98 -60.31
C TYR A 6 3.91 -16.33 -58.96
N ILE A 7 4.68 -17.42 -58.89
CA ILE A 7 5.40 -17.82 -57.68
C ILE A 7 6.45 -16.77 -57.30
N ILE A 8 7.22 -16.25 -58.26
CA ILE A 8 8.23 -15.21 -58.01
C ILE A 8 7.56 -13.92 -57.51
N TRP A 9 6.42 -13.52 -58.09
CA TRP A 9 5.71 -12.31 -57.67
C TRP A 9 5.16 -12.43 -56.24
N ASN A 10 4.57 -13.59 -55.89
CA ASN A 10 4.11 -13.86 -54.53
C ASN A 10 5.27 -13.91 -53.51
N ALA A 11 6.42 -14.48 -53.89
CA ALA A 11 7.60 -14.51 -53.04
C ALA A 11 8.15 -13.10 -52.77
N VAL A 12 8.16 -12.21 -53.77
CA VAL A 12 8.59 -10.81 -53.61
C VAL A 12 7.63 -10.04 -52.69
N ILE A 13 6.31 -10.20 -52.83
CA ILE A 13 5.35 -9.57 -51.91
C ILE A 13 5.57 -10.03 -50.47
N LEU A 14 5.73 -11.34 -50.25
CA LEU A 14 5.93 -11.89 -48.91
C LEU A 14 7.24 -11.40 -48.28
N ILE A 15 8.33 -11.32 -49.05
CA ILE A 15 9.61 -10.77 -48.57
C ILE A 15 9.49 -9.29 -48.24
N SER A 16 8.78 -8.49 -49.06
CA SER A 16 8.56 -7.07 -48.78
C SER A 16 7.72 -6.84 -47.52
N ILE A 17 6.67 -7.64 -47.30
CA ILE A 17 5.85 -7.57 -46.07
C ILE A 17 6.69 -7.94 -44.85
N LEU A 18 7.51 -9.00 -44.94
CA LEU A 18 8.39 -9.42 -43.84
C LEU A 18 9.47 -8.36 -43.53
N PHE A 19 10.03 -7.70 -44.54
CA PHE A 19 10.98 -6.60 -44.35
C PHE A 19 10.33 -5.39 -43.66
N SER A 20 9.16 -4.95 -44.13
CA SER A 20 8.44 -3.83 -43.51
C SER A 20 8.00 -4.11 -42.07
N SER A 21 7.63 -5.35 -41.73
CA SER A 21 7.30 -5.69 -40.34
C SER A 21 8.49 -5.56 -39.37
N SER A 22 9.71 -5.80 -39.85
CA SER A 22 10.93 -5.69 -39.02
C SER A 22 11.34 -4.23 -38.77
N GLU A 23 11.08 -3.32 -39.71
CA GLU A 23 11.32 -1.89 -39.54
C GLU A 23 10.37 -1.23 -38.54
N ILE A 24 9.10 -1.67 -38.52
CA ILE A 24 8.09 -1.14 -37.60
C ILE A 24 8.44 -1.45 -36.14
N LEU A 25 8.88 -2.68 -35.83
CA LEU A 25 9.31 -3.06 -34.47
C LEU A 25 10.56 -2.30 -34.02
N GLY A 26 11.48 -1.99 -34.95
CA GLY A 26 12.68 -1.21 -34.63
C GLY A 26 12.39 0.27 -34.32
N GLN A 27 11.39 0.86 -34.98
CA GLN A 27 10.97 2.25 -34.73
C GLN A 27 10.27 2.40 -33.38
N THR A 28 9.42 1.44 -32.99
CA THR A 28 8.73 1.48 -31.70
C THR A 28 9.70 1.39 -30.53
N ASP A 29 10.72 0.52 -30.60
CA ASP A 29 11.73 0.40 -29.55
C ASP A 29 12.56 1.68 -29.37
N LEU A 30 12.87 2.37 -30.47
CA LEU A 30 13.61 3.63 -30.44
C LEU A 30 12.78 4.74 -29.79
N GLU A 31 11.49 4.84 -30.14
CA GLU A 31 10.56 5.81 -29.54
C GLU A 31 10.38 5.59 -28.04
N LEU A 32 10.20 4.32 -27.62
CA LEU A 32 10.06 3.98 -26.21
C LEU A 32 11.35 4.26 -25.41
N LYS A 33 12.52 3.99 -25.98
CA LYS A 33 13.81 4.38 -25.38
C LYS A 33 13.94 5.90 -25.26
N GLN A 34 13.46 6.65 -26.25
CA GLN A 34 13.47 8.11 -26.18
C GLN A 34 12.62 8.63 -25.02
N HIS A 35 11.47 8.00 -24.75
CA HIS A 35 10.67 8.32 -23.57
C HIS A 35 11.42 8.08 -22.26
N LEU A 36 12.22 7.02 -22.14
CA LEU A 36 13.05 6.79 -20.95
C LEU A 36 14.12 7.87 -20.77
N ILE A 37 14.78 8.27 -21.87
CA ILE A 37 15.80 9.33 -21.85
C ILE A 37 15.18 10.67 -21.45
N ASN A 38 14.04 11.01 -22.04
CA ASN A 38 13.31 12.24 -21.70
C ASN A 38 12.86 12.21 -20.23
N GLY A 39 12.37 11.07 -19.74
CA GLY A 39 12.00 10.91 -18.35
C GLY A 39 13.16 11.17 -17.40
N MET A 40 14.35 10.63 -17.70
CA MET A 40 15.56 10.89 -16.91
C MET A 40 15.93 12.37 -16.92
N SER A 41 15.95 13.01 -18.10
CA SER A 41 16.26 14.43 -18.23
C SER A 41 15.27 15.30 -17.44
N SER A 42 13.97 15.06 -17.60
CA SER A 42 12.93 15.78 -16.87
C SER A 42 13.04 15.58 -15.35
N PHE A 43 13.41 14.38 -14.90
CA PHE A 43 13.61 14.10 -13.47
C PHE A 43 14.82 14.87 -12.93
N GLU A 44 15.94 14.91 -13.65
CA GLU A 44 17.11 15.72 -13.29
C GLU A 44 16.79 17.22 -13.22
N ASP A 45 15.91 17.70 -14.10
CA ASP A 45 15.41 19.07 -14.15
C ASP A 45 14.29 19.37 -13.12
N ASN A 46 13.93 18.41 -12.26
CA ASN A 46 12.84 18.48 -11.27
C ASN A 46 11.44 18.70 -11.91
N MET A 47 11.28 18.40 -13.19
CA MET A 47 10.00 18.40 -13.90
C MET A 47 9.30 17.06 -13.67
N ASN A 48 8.87 16.82 -12.42
CA ASN A 48 8.42 15.49 -11.98
C ASN A 48 7.17 14.97 -12.70
N GLU A 49 6.23 15.86 -13.08
CA GLU A 49 5.07 15.48 -13.89
C GLU A 49 5.48 15.02 -15.31
N ASP A 50 6.40 15.74 -15.95
CA ASP A 50 6.92 15.38 -17.28
C ASP A 50 7.74 14.09 -17.23
N ALA A 51 8.50 13.91 -16.15
CA ALA A 51 9.24 12.68 -15.88
C ALA A 51 8.28 11.49 -15.75
N ALA A 52 7.25 11.61 -14.90
CA ALA A 52 6.24 10.57 -14.72
C ALA A 52 5.54 10.21 -16.04
N ASN A 53 5.11 11.21 -16.82
CA ASN A 53 4.50 11.00 -18.12
C ASN A 53 5.42 10.26 -19.10
N SER A 54 6.72 10.59 -19.08
CA SER A 54 7.72 9.99 -19.97
C SER A 54 8.05 8.55 -19.56
N PHE A 55 8.26 8.29 -18.26
CA PHE A 55 8.48 6.92 -17.76
C PHE A 55 7.27 6.02 -17.95
N SER A 56 6.05 6.54 -17.78
CA SER A 56 4.81 5.81 -18.03
C SER A 56 4.70 5.33 -19.48
N LYS A 57 5.16 6.11 -20.46
CA LYS A 57 5.21 5.67 -21.87
C LYS A 57 6.31 4.63 -22.10
N GLY A 58 7.49 4.86 -21.53
CA GLY A 58 8.65 3.98 -21.69
C GLY A 58 8.51 2.60 -21.02
N SER A 59 7.61 2.45 -20.05
CA SER A 59 7.41 1.19 -19.30
C SER A 59 6.91 0.02 -20.16
N THR A 60 6.36 0.30 -21.34
CA THR A 60 5.91 -0.72 -22.30
C THR A 60 7.06 -1.43 -23.03
N LEU A 61 8.30 -0.96 -22.87
CA LEU A 61 9.48 -1.61 -23.43
C LEU A 61 9.98 -2.70 -22.48
N GLU A 62 9.70 -3.97 -22.81
CA GLU A 62 9.94 -5.13 -21.92
C GLU A 62 11.32 -5.15 -21.25
N ASN A 63 12.39 -4.82 -21.98
CA ASN A 63 13.76 -4.85 -21.46
C ASN A 63 14.09 -3.72 -20.44
N TYR A 64 13.19 -2.77 -20.23
CA TYR A 64 13.38 -1.61 -19.35
C TYR A 64 12.16 -1.32 -18.47
N GLU A 65 11.19 -2.23 -18.43
CA GLU A 65 9.96 -2.07 -17.65
C GLU A 65 10.25 -1.78 -16.18
N ASP A 66 11.22 -2.48 -15.59
CA ASP A 66 11.62 -2.31 -14.19
C ASP A 66 12.21 -0.92 -13.89
N ILE A 67 13.15 -0.48 -14.73
CA ILE A 67 13.81 0.84 -14.61
C ILE A 67 12.79 1.95 -14.84
N ALA A 68 11.90 1.79 -15.82
CA ALA A 68 10.84 2.74 -16.09
C ALA A 68 9.86 2.84 -14.91
N ALA A 69 9.38 1.71 -14.41
CA ALA A 69 8.45 1.65 -13.28
C ALA A 69 9.08 2.21 -11.99
N TYR A 70 10.36 1.91 -11.73
CA TYR A 70 11.06 2.47 -10.57
C TYR A 70 11.16 3.99 -10.62
N ASN A 71 11.53 4.55 -11.77
CA ASN A 71 11.65 6.01 -11.90
C ASN A 71 10.29 6.72 -12.03
N LEU A 72 9.28 6.05 -12.58
CA LEU A 72 7.90 6.49 -12.50
C LEU A 72 7.47 6.63 -11.03
N GLY A 73 7.72 5.59 -10.21
CA GLY A 73 7.39 5.62 -8.78
C GLY A 73 8.08 6.77 -8.05
N ARG A 74 9.37 7.01 -8.33
CA ARG A 74 10.09 8.16 -7.77
C ARG A 74 9.47 9.50 -8.19
N SER A 75 9.14 9.65 -9.47
CA SER A 75 8.53 10.87 -9.99
C SER A 75 7.17 11.15 -9.35
N LEU A 76 6.36 10.11 -9.14
CA LEU A 76 5.06 10.19 -8.50
C LEU A 76 5.14 10.52 -7.00
N MET A 77 6.17 10.05 -6.30
CA MET A 77 6.43 10.48 -4.92
C MET A 77 6.68 11.99 -4.83
N GLU A 78 7.45 12.54 -5.77
CA GLU A 78 7.73 13.99 -5.80
C GLU A 78 6.50 14.84 -6.18
N THR A 79 5.49 14.24 -6.81
CA THR A 79 4.19 14.87 -7.11
C THR A 79 3.11 14.51 -6.08
N GLU A 80 3.48 13.90 -4.95
CA GLU A 80 2.58 13.44 -3.88
C GLU A 80 1.51 12.42 -4.29
N ASP A 81 1.62 11.81 -5.47
CA ASP A 81 0.78 10.68 -5.89
C ASP A 81 1.33 9.38 -5.30
N LEU A 82 1.10 9.20 -4.00
CA LEU A 82 1.64 8.08 -3.22
C LEU A 82 1.04 6.73 -3.64
N GLU A 83 -0.22 6.69 -4.08
CA GLU A 83 -0.88 5.47 -4.54
C GLU A 83 -0.33 5.02 -5.91
N GLY A 84 -0.18 5.97 -6.83
CA GLY A 84 0.49 5.73 -8.12
C GLY A 84 1.94 5.29 -7.92
N ALA A 85 2.66 5.95 -7.01
CA ALA A 85 4.03 5.59 -6.68
C ALA A 85 4.14 4.16 -6.12
N ALA A 86 3.27 3.77 -5.19
CA ALA A 86 3.25 2.43 -4.63
C ALA A 86 2.99 1.37 -5.72
N SER A 87 2.06 1.65 -6.63
CA SER A 87 1.77 0.76 -7.77
C SER A 87 2.97 0.61 -8.71
N ALA A 88 3.66 1.71 -9.02
CA ALA A 88 4.84 1.71 -9.87
C ALA A 88 6.03 0.95 -9.23
N PHE A 89 6.27 1.12 -7.93
CA PHE A 89 7.30 0.33 -7.23
C PHE A 89 6.96 -1.16 -7.18
N LYS A 90 5.69 -1.52 -6.99
CA LYS A 90 5.25 -2.92 -7.05
C LYS A 90 5.52 -3.53 -8.43
N GLN A 91 5.27 -2.78 -9.50
CA GLN A 91 5.62 -3.23 -10.86
C GLN A 91 7.14 -3.40 -11.01
N ALA A 92 7.94 -2.43 -10.57
CA ALA A 92 9.40 -2.52 -10.62
C ALA A 92 9.95 -3.75 -9.87
N ILE A 93 9.39 -4.07 -8.70
CA ILE A 93 9.74 -5.26 -7.91
C ILE A 93 9.38 -6.54 -8.67
N ALA A 94 8.25 -6.55 -9.38
CA ALA A 94 7.76 -7.74 -10.08
C ALA A 94 8.48 -8.02 -11.41
N SER A 95 8.95 -6.98 -12.11
CA SER A 95 9.58 -7.11 -13.43
C SER A 95 11.10 -7.15 -13.39
N SER A 96 11.75 -6.79 -12.28
CA SER A 96 13.21 -6.73 -12.21
C SER A 96 13.86 -8.04 -11.78
N GLU A 97 15.03 -8.32 -12.35
CA GLU A 97 16.00 -9.30 -11.83
C GLU A 97 17.16 -8.62 -11.07
N ASN A 98 17.17 -7.28 -11.00
CA ASN A 98 18.23 -6.51 -10.36
C ASN A 98 17.94 -6.28 -8.87
N ASN A 99 18.62 -7.03 -8.01
CA ASN A 99 18.47 -6.93 -6.56
C ASN A 99 18.67 -5.52 -5.98
N GLU A 100 19.54 -4.69 -6.58
CA GLU A 100 19.75 -3.32 -6.11
C GLU A 100 18.53 -2.44 -6.41
N LEU A 101 17.97 -2.55 -7.63
CA LEU A 101 16.74 -1.85 -8.01
C LEU A 101 15.56 -2.31 -7.15
N ILE A 102 15.39 -3.62 -6.97
CA ILE A 102 14.33 -4.19 -6.12
C ILE A 102 14.51 -3.72 -4.67
N SER A 103 15.74 -3.70 -4.15
CA SER A 103 16.06 -3.18 -2.82
C SER A 103 15.64 -1.72 -2.67
N ASN A 104 15.94 -0.88 -3.66
CA ASN A 104 15.60 0.53 -3.64
C ASN A 104 14.08 0.76 -3.79
N ALA A 105 13.38 -0.06 -4.59
CA ALA A 105 11.94 -0.02 -4.72
C ALA A 105 11.25 -0.38 -3.39
N TRP A 106 11.68 -1.44 -2.72
CA TRP A 106 11.19 -1.78 -1.37
C TRP A 106 11.43 -0.68 -0.35
N TYR A 107 12.61 -0.03 -0.39
CA TYR A 107 12.89 1.11 0.48
C TYR A 107 11.91 2.26 0.25
N ASN A 108 11.63 2.63 -1.00
CA ASN A 108 10.68 3.68 -1.31
C ASN A 108 9.23 3.30 -0.96
N SER A 109 8.82 2.04 -1.15
CA SER A 109 7.53 1.55 -0.64
C SER A 109 7.42 1.69 0.87
N GLY A 110 8.51 1.47 1.62
CA GLY A 110 8.55 1.72 3.06
C GLY A 110 8.41 3.20 3.42
N ASN A 111 9.00 4.10 2.63
CA ASN A 111 8.86 5.54 2.83
C ASN A 111 7.40 5.99 2.61
N ILE A 112 6.73 5.44 1.59
CA ILE A 112 5.31 5.68 1.34
C ILE A 112 4.47 5.22 2.53
N ALA A 113 4.70 3.99 3.01
CA ALA A 113 3.96 3.47 4.17
C ALA A 113 4.15 4.31 5.44
N LEU A 114 5.38 4.80 5.70
CA LEU A 114 5.61 5.74 6.82
C LEU A 114 4.87 7.06 6.64
N ASN A 115 4.82 7.60 5.42
CA ASN A 115 4.06 8.83 5.14
C ASN A 115 2.56 8.62 5.40
N SER A 116 2.03 7.43 5.06
CA SER A 116 0.65 7.03 5.34
C SER A 116 0.38 6.61 6.79
N ASN A 117 1.32 6.82 7.72
CA ASN A 117 1.21 6.41 9.13
C ASN A 117 0.94 4.90 9.33
N ASP A 118 1.44 4.06 8.41
CA ASP A 118 1.39 2.60 8.47
C ASP A 118 2.82 2.05 8.74
N PRO A 119 3.28 2.09 10.00
CA PRO A 119 4.62 1.63 10.35
C PRO A 119 4.78 0.11 10.24
N SER A 120 3.69 -0.66 10.32
CA SER A 120 3.72 -2.12 10.14
C SER A 120 4.13 -2.50 8.72
N THR A 121 3.47 -1.93 7.71
CA THR A 121 3.86 -2.14 6.30
C THR A 121 5.26 -1.59 6.02
N ALA A 122 5.62 -0.45 6.61
CA ALA A 122 6.95 0.12 6.45
C ALA A 122 8.06 -0.80 6.96
N VAL A 123 7.88 -1.42 8.13
CA VAL A 123 8.83 -2.39 8.70
C VAL A 123 9.08 -3.54 7.73
N GLU A 124 8.03 -4.14 7.16
CA GLU A 124 8.18 -5.26 6.23
C GLU A 124 8.84 -4.84 4.91
N ALA A 125 8.53 -3.65 4.41
CA ALA A 125 9.17 -3.09 3.22
C ALA A 125 10.68 -2.85 3.44
N TYR A 126 11.08 -2.21 4.54
CA TYR A 126 12.50 -2.01 4.84
C TYR A 126 13.25 -3.31 5.12
N LYS A 127 12.63 -4.29 5.78
CA LYS A 127 13.22 -5.63 5.93
C LYS A 127 13.41 -6.30 4.57
N SER A 128 12.47 -6.14 3.64
CA SER A 128 12.60 -6.64 2.26
C SER A 128 13.77 -6.00 1.53
N SER A 129 13.91 -4.68 1.64
CA SER A 129 15.06 -3.93 1.12
C SER A 129 16.39 -4.47 1.67
N LEU A 130 16.49 -4.63 3.00
CA LEU A 130 17.72 -5.08 3.67
C LEU A 130 18.07 -6.55 3.44
N ARG A 131 17.10 -7.40 3.10
CA ARG A 131 17.39 -8.78 2.66
C ARG A 131 18.17 -8.81 1.34
N LEU A 132 17.90 -7.85 0.46
CA LEU A 132 18.54 -7.75 -0.86
C LEU A 132 19.83 -6.92 -0.81
N ASN A 133 19.82 -5.82 -0.06
CA ASN A 133 21.01 -5.01 0.21
C ASN A 133 21.22 -4.84 1.72
N PRO A 134 21.94 -5.77 2.37
CA PRO A 134 22.24 -5.69 3.79
C PRO A 134 23.06 -4.47 4.18
N ASN A 135 23.65 -3.72 3.23
CA ASN A 135 24.47 -2.56 3.52
C ASN A 135 23.72 -1.22 3.38
N PHE A 136 22.43 -1.24 3.04
CA PHE A 136 21.66 -0.02 2.80
C PHE A 136 21.41 0.76 4.11
N ALA A 137 22.24 1.76 4.38
CA ALA A 137 22.20 2.53 5.62
C ALA A 137 20.88 3.27 5.82
N HIS A 138 20.32 3.86 4.75
CA HIS A 138 19.04 4.57 4.81
C HIS A 138 17.88 3.64 5.18
N ALA A 139 17.79 2.45 4.58
CA ALA A 139 16.77 1.46 4.94
C ALA A 139 16.90 0.98 6.39
N ARG A 140 18.12 0.79 6.91
CA ARG A 140 18.34 0.49 8.34
C ARG A 140 17.86 1.60 9.27
N HIS A 141 18.17 2.84 8.92
CA HIS A 141 17.76 3.99 9.71
C HIS A 141 16.23 4.10 9.75
N ASN A 142 15.57 4.03 8.60
CA ASN A 142 14.12 4.14 8.53
C ASN A 142 13.39 2.93 9.14
N LEU A 143 13.99 1.72 9.08
CA LEU A 143 13.48 0.57 9.82
C LEU A 143 13.47 0.83 11.34
N ALA A 144 14.50 1.47 11.89
CA ALA A 144 14.51 1.81 13.31
C ALA A 144 13.42 2.82 13.68
N ILE A 145 13.17 3.81 12.81
CA ILE A 145 12.07 4.77 12.97
C ILE A 145 10.72 4.05 12.91
N ALA A 146 10.51 3.20 11.91
CA ALA A 146 9.27 2.45 11.73
C ALA A 146 8.96 1.54 12.92
N ASN A 147 9.95 0.82 13.45
CA ASN A 147 9.74 -0.01 14.64
C ASN A 147 9.36 0.83 15.87
N LYS A 148 9.94 2.02 16.05
CA LYS A 148 9.58 2.90 17.16
C LYS A 148 8.14 3.39 17.02
N MET A 149 7.72 3.77 15.82
CA MET A 149 6.34 4.19 15.57
C MET A 149 5.35 3.04 15.78
N LEU A 150 5.70 1.83 15.33
CA LEU A 150 4.86 0.65 15.55
C LEU A 150 4.69 0.35 17.04
N GLN A 151 5.78 0.38 17.82
CA GLN A 151 5.71 0.18 19.26
C GLN A 151 4.82 1.21 19.94
N GLN A 152 4.90 2.48 19.54
CA GLN A 152 4.07 3.54 20.09
C GLN A 152 2.59 3.32 19.79
N GLN A 153 2.25 2.91 18.57
CA GLN A 153 0.87 2.54 18.22
C GLN A 153 0.35 1.37 19.06
N GLU A 154 1.16 0.32 19.24
CA GLU A 154 0.80 -0.84 20.08
C GLU A 154 0.66 -0.49 21.57
N GLU A 155 1.36 0.54 22.06
CA GLU A 155 1.23 1.04 23.43
C GLU A 155 -0.05 1.88 23.58
N GLU A 156 -0.32 2.79 22.65
CA GLU A 156 -1.53 3.61 22.61
C GLU A 156 -2.81 2.77 22.50
N GLU A 157 -2.79 1.71 21.69
CA GLU A 157 -3.92 0.78 21.55
C GLU A 157 -4.22 0.06 22.88
N LYS A 158 -3.19 -0.38 23.62
CA LYS A 158 -3.38 -1.05 24.92
C LYS A 158 -3.91 -0.12 26.00
N GLU A 159 -3.47 1.14 26.00
CA GLU A 159 -3.99 2.14 26.95
C GLU A 159 -5.47 2.43 26.68
N GLN A 160 -5.88 2.53 25.42
CA GLN A 160 -7.28 2.73 25.05
C GLN A 160 -8.16 1.52 25.39
N GLU A 161 -7.63 0.30 25.27
CA GLU A 161 -8.35 -0.92 25.69
C GLU A 161 -8.58 -0.93 27.21
N GLN A 162 -7.58 -0.54 28.01
CA GLN A 162 -7.69 -0.49 29.48
C GLN A 162 -8.66 0.59 29.96
N GLU A 163 -8.62 1.79 29.37
CA GLU A 163 -9.58 2.86 29.71
C GLU A 163 -11.03 2.51 29.31
N GLY A 164 -11.21 1.72 28.25
CA GLY A 164 -12.52 1.23 27.81
C GLY A 164 -13.14 0.19 28.75
N GLU A 165 -12.32 -0.66 29.38
CA GLU A 165 -12.78 -1.66 30.35
C GLU A 165 -13.13 -1.00 31.70
N ASP A 166 -12.29 -0.08 32.22
CA ASP A 166 -12.56 0.63 33.49
C ASP A 166 -13.81 1.54 33.42
N GLY A 167 -14.15 2.05 32.22
CA GLY A 167 -15.34 2.86 32.00
C GLY A 167 -16.67 2.08 32.02
N GLN A 168 -16.63 0.76 31.77
CA GLN A 168 -17.81 -0.11 31.84
C GLN A 168 -18.08 -0.62 33.27
N GLU A 169 -17.04 -0.88 34.07
CA GLU A 169 -17.21 -1.28 35.47
C GLU A 169 -17.78 -0.14 36.36
N GLY A 170 -17.59 1.12 35.97
CA GLY A 170 -18.13 2.29 36.69
C GLY A 170 -19.62 2.59 36.43
N GLU A 171 -20.21 2.05 35.36
CA GLU A 171 -21.66 2.20 35.07
C GLU A 171 -22.50 1.08 35.72
N ASP A 172 -21.95 -0.14 35.85
CA ASP A 172 -22.63 -1.27 36.49
C ASP A 172 -22.73 -1.14 38.03
N GLU A 173 -21.87 -0.34 38.67
CA GLU A 173 -21.95 -0.07 40.12
C GLU A 173 -22.98 1.01 40.50
N GLN A 174 -23.53 1.79 39.55
CA GLN A 174 -24.58 2.78 39.84
C GLN A 174 -26.01 2.26 39.67
N GLU A 175 -26.24 1.13 38.99
CA GLU A 175 -27.58 0.52 38.88
C GLU A 175 -27.90 -0.47 40.03
N GLY A 176 -26.94 -0.74 40.94
CA GLY A 176 -27.10 -1.70 42.03
C GLY A 176 -27.54 -1.13 43.39
N GLU A 177 -27.56 0.19 43.58
CA GLU A 177 -27.88 0.81 44.89
C GLU A 177 -29.34 1.28 45.03
N ASP A 178 -30.15 1.29 43.97
CA ASP A 178 -31.54 1.80 44.01
C ASP A 178 -32.63 0.73 44.28
N GLU A 179 -32.29 -0.56 44.46
CA GLU A 179 -33.28 -1.66 44.61
C GLU A 179 -33.45 -2.22 46.04
N GLN A 180 -32.93 -1.58 47.11
CA GLN A 180 -33.06 -2.09 48.50
C GLN A 180 -33.84 -1.19 49.48
N GLU A 181 -34.81 -0.41 49.02
CA GLU A 181 -35.81 0.22 49.91
C GLU A 181 -37.24 -0.10 49.45
N GLY A 182 -37.74 -1.31 49.75
CA GLY A 182 -39.07 -1.65 49.27
C GLY A 182 -39.77 -2.91 49.79
N GLU A 183 -39.32 -3.58 50.85
CA GLU A 183 -40.09 -4.71 51.38
C GLU A 183 -39.96 -4.82 52.91
N ASP A 184 -40.74 -4.02 53.64
CA ASP A 184 -41.14 -4.31 55.02
C ASP A 184 -42.35 -3.42 55.35
N GLU A 185 -43.57 -3.91 55.11
CA GLU A 185 -44.80 -3.58 55.85
C GLU A 185 -46.02 -4.20 55.16
N GLN A 186 -46.54 -5.31 55.69
CA GLN A 186 -47.97 -5.56 55.98
C GLN A 186 -48.26 -7.07 56.07
N GLU A 187 -48.11 -7.64 57.26
CA GLU A 187 -48.91 -8.79 57.68
C GLU A 187 -49.39 -8.57 59.12
N GLY A 188 -50.72 -8.55 59.32
CA GLY A 188 -51.32 -8.82 60.62
C GLY A 188 -52.38 -7.83 61.09
N GLU A 189 -53.59 -7.88 60.52
CA GLU A 189 -54.82 -7.51 61.25
C GLU A 189 -55.97 -8.41 60.79
N ASP A 190 -56.17 -9.52 61.49
CA ASP A 190 -57.45 -10.24 61.55
C ASP A 190 -57.64 -10.74 63.00
N GLU A 191 -58.91 -10.86 63.40
CA GLU A 191 -59.45 -11.29 64.71
C GLU A 191 -59.80 -10.17 65.73
N GLN A 192 -60.98 -9.57 65.54
CA GLN A 192 -61.81 -9.08 66.65
C GLN A 192 -62.70 -10.21 67.16
N GLU A 193 -62.43 -10.67 68.38
CA GLU A 193 -63.33 -11.50 69.19
C GLU A 193 -64.53 -10.67 69.70
N GLY A 194 -65.71 -11.29 69.69
CA GLY A 194 -66.88 -10.85 70.44
C GLY A 194 -67.03 -11.60 71.77
N GLU A 195 -68.03 -11.16 72.55
CA GLU A 195 -68.52 -11.68 73.85
C GLU A 195 -67.71 -11.20 75.08
N ASP A 196 -68.27 -10.78 76.23
CA ASP A 196 -69.63 -10.51 76.67
C ASP A 196 -69.59 -9.73 78.01
N GLU A 197 -70.67 -8.98 78.27
CA GLU A 197 -71.31 -8.58 79.53
C GLU A 197 -70.55 -8.55 80.88
N GLN A 198 -70.61 -7.39 81.58
CA GLN A 198 -71.21 -7.27 82.93
C GLN A 198 -71.39 -5.81 83.43
N GLU A 199 -72.59 -5.59 84.00
CA GLU A 199 -73.14 -4.44 84.78
C GLU A 199 -73.92 -3.32 84.07
#